data_AF-A0A8S4QVD0-F1
#
_entry.id   AF-A0A8S4QVD0-F1
#
_cell.length_a   1.000
_cell.length_b   1.000
_cell.length_c   1.000
_cell.angle_alpha   90.00
_cell.angle_beta   90.00
_cell.angle_gamma   90.00
#
_symmetry.space_group_name_H-M   'P 1'
#
loop_
_entity.id
_entity.type
_entity.pdbx_description
1 polymer ?
#
loop_
_entity_poly.entity_id
_entity_poly.type
_entity_poly.pdbx_seq_one_letter_code
_entity_poly.pdbx_strand_id
1 'polypeptide(L)'
;MNASAAAAMPIPGKYSYIHKVIDGISVAVNQVQIDFKCDAFTSSVQISRVTVESRTPEGRKGDLRLTRIKSPDTGQLLIFK
;
A
#
# COMPACT_ATOMS: atom_id res chain seq x y z
N MET A 1 36.58 0.87 16.58
CA MET A 1 36.36 1.13 15.13
C MET A 1 35.80 -0.17 14.56
N ASN A 2 34.63 -0.33 13.93
CA ASN A 2 33.57 0.51 13.40
C ASN A 2 32.31 -0.39 13.45
N ALA A 3 31.26 0.01 14.17
CA ALA A 3 29.96 -0.65 14.15
C ALA A 3 28.91 0.35 13.69
N SER A 4 28.77 0.54 12.38
CA SER A 4 27.66 1.33 11.82
C SER A 4 27.42 0.93 10.37
N ALA A 5 26.42 0.07 10.17
CA ALA A 5 25.49 0.12 9.05
C ALA A 5 24.46 -1.01 9.19
N ALA A 6 23.86 -1.20 10.38
CA ALA A 6 22.56 -1.86 10.43
C ALA A 6 21.56 -0.82 9.92
N ALA A 7 21.24 -0.88 8.62
CA ALA A 7 20.18 -0.11 8.02
C ALA A 7 18.96 -0.17 8.96
N ALA A 8 18.45 1.00 9.36
CA ALA A 8 17.32 1.12 10.26
C ALA A 8 16.10 0.45 9.62
N MET A 9 15.94 -0.86 9.86
CA MET A 9 14.74 -1.58 9.53
C MET A 9 13.59 -0.86 10.24
N PRO A 10 12.53 -0.44 9.52
CA PRO A 10 11.41 0.22 10.15
C PRO A 10 10.90 -0.66 11.29
N ILE A 11 10.87 -0.12 12.50
CA ILE A 11 10.29 -0.84 13.64
C ILE A 11 8.84 -1.18 13.27
N PRO A 12 8.47 -2.47 13.17
CA PRO A 12 7.11 -2.86 12.86
C PRO A 12 6.16 -2.23 13.88
N GLY A 13 5.18 -1.44 13.42
CA GLY A 13 4.17 -0.82 14.30
C GLY A 13 4.36 0.68 14.62
N LYS A 14 5.47 1.33 14.25
CA LYS A 14 5.53 2.80 14.39
C LYS A 14 4.91 3.47 13.17
N TYR A 15 3.73 4.09 13.35
CA TYR A 15 3.09 4.94 12.33
C TYR A 15 3.91 6.22 12.08
N SER A 16 4.97 6.05 11.30
CA SER A 16 5.90 7.10 10.89
C SER A 16 5.33 7.92 9.73
N TYR A 17 6.03 8.99 9.36
CA TYR A 17 5.63 9.90 8.29
C TYR A 17 5.31 9.18 6.97
N ILE A 18 6.14 8.21 6.56
CA ILE A 18 5.90 7.45 5.32
C ILE A 18 4.55 6.71 5.34
N HIS A 19 4.15 6.17 6.49
CA HIS A 19 2.87 5.49 6.63
C HIS A 19 1.70 6.49 6.56
N LYS A 20 1.87 7.71 7.09
CA LYS A 20 0.87 8.80 6.94
C LYS A 20 0.68 9.18 5.48
N VAL A 21 1.79 9.28 4.75
CA VAL A 21 1.78 9.59 3.32
C VAL A 21 1.09 8.47 2.56
N ILE A 22 1.48 7.21 2.76
CA ILE A 22 0.85 6.05 2.10
C ILE A 22 -0.65 5.99 2.41
N ASP A 23 -1.04 6.18 3.67
CA ASP A 23 -2.44 6.22 4.11
C ASP A 23 -3.22 7.28 3.33
N GLY A 24 -2.71 8.51 3.21
CA GLY A 24 -3.40 9.62 2.54
C GLY A 24 -3.39 9.60 1.01
N ILE A 25 -2.55 8.77 0.36
CA ILE A 25 -2.43 8.75 -1.10
C ILE A 25 -3.59 8.01 -1.76
N SER A 26 -4.12 8.60 -2.84
CA SER A 26 -4.96 7.92 -3.82
C SER A 26 -4.25 7.93 -5.18
N VAL A 27 -4.37 6.84 -5.93
CA VAL A 27 -3.72 6.67 -7.23
C VAL A 27 -4.77 6.28 -8.26
N ALA A 28 -4.78 6.96 -9.40
CA ALA A 28 -5.58 6.58 -10.56
C ALA A 28 -4.64 6.34 -11.75
N VAL A 29 -4.70 5.14 -12.31
CA VAL A 29 -3.96 4.73 -13.50
C VAL A 29 -4.95 4.52 -14.62
N ASN A 30 -4.74 5.21 -15.74
CA ASN A 30 -5.66 5.19 -16.89
C ASN A 30 -5.41 4.01 -17.83
N GLN A 31 -4.26 3.38 -17.79
CA GLN A 31 -4.01 2.22 -18.62
C GLN A 31 -2.96 1.35 -17.96
N VAL A 32 -3.28 0.08 -17.78
CA VAL A 32 -2.32 -0.94 -17.37
C VAL A 32 -2.34 -2.01 -18.46
N GLN A 33 -1.16 -2.29 -19.01
CA GLN A 33 -0.95 -3.40 -19.91
C GLN A 33 -0.01 -4.39 -19.22
N ILE A 34 -0.42 -5.66 -19.18
CA ILE A 34 0.36 -6.74 -18.60
C ILE A 34 0.58 -7.77 -19.69
N ASP A 35 1.84 -7.94 -20.09
CA ASP A 35 2.24 -8.93 -21.09
C ASP A 35 2.84 -10.15 -20.39
N PHE A 36 2.17 -11.30 -20.53
CA PHE A 36 2.67 -12.60 -20.09
C PHE A 36 3.40 -13.24 -21.26
N LYS A 37 4.73 -13.33 -21.14
CA LYS A 37 5.60 -13.95 -22.17
C LYS A 37 6.27 -15.19 -21.61
N CYS A 38 6.08 -16.32 -22.27
CA CYS A 38 6.84 -17.55 -22.02
C CYS A 38 7.08 -18.33 -23.32
N ASP A 39 7.89 -19.37 -23.27
CA ASP A 39 8.27 -20.16 -24.45
C ASP A 39 7.08 -20.89 -25.09
N ALA A 40 6.08 -21.25 -24.28
CA ALA A 40 4.90 -22.00 -24.74
C ALA A 40 3.76 -21.11 -25.25
N PHE A 41 3.65 -19.87 -24.77
CA PHE A 41 2.63 -18.92 -25.22
C PHE A 41 2.97 -17.46 -24.88
N THR A 42 2.31 -16.55 -25.59
CA THR A 42 2.26 -15.13 -25.23
C THR A 42 0.80 -14.71 -25.06
N SER A 43 0.52 -13.97 -23.99
CA SER A 43 -0.80 -13.42 -23.69
C SER A 43 -0.66 -12.00 -23.13
N SER A 44 -1.70 -11.18 -23.29
CA SER A 44 -1.72 -9.81 -22.78
C SER A 44 -3.06 -9.49 -22.14
N VAL A 45 -3.04 -8.75 -21.04
CA VAL A 45 -4.22 -8.20 -20.38
C VAL A 45 -4.12 -6.69 -20.39
N GLN A 46 -5.16 -6.03 -20.89
CA GLN A 46 -5.28 -4.58 -20.87
C GLN A 46 -6.40 -4.17 -19.93
N ILE A 47 -6.08 -3.26 -19.01
CA ILE A 47 -7.01 -2.70 -18.04
C ILE A 47 -7.11 -1.19 -18.30
N SER A 48 -8.31 -0.73 -18.64
CA SER A 48 -8.57 0.67 -19.01
C SER A 48 -8.60 1.64 -17.83
N ARG A 49 -8.68 1.16 -16.58
CA ARG A 49 -8.53 2.01 -15.40
C ARG A 49 -8.31 1.18 -14.16
N VAL A 50 -7.33 1.56 -13.34
CA VAL A 50 -7.15 1.07 -11.98
C VAL A 50 -7.16 2.28 -11.05
N THR A 51 -7.96 2.23 -9.99
CA THR A 51 -8.00 3.29 -8.98
C THR A 51 -7.85 2.65 -7.61
N VAL A 52 -6.93 3.21 -6.83
CA VAL A 52 -6.66 2.81 -5.45
C VAL A 52 -6.91 4.03 -4.58
N GLU A 53 -7.77 3.91 -3.59
CA GLU A 53 -8.17 5.04 -2.74
C GLU A 53 -8.49 4.56 -1.33
N SER A 54 -8.22 5.36 -0.32
CA SER A 54 -8.48 4.94 1.06
C SER A 54 -9.97 4.74 1.32
N ARG A 55 -10.34 3.54 1.78
CA ARG A 55 -11.71 3.15 2.13
C ARG A 55 -11.78 2.68 3.57
N THR A 56 -12.94 2.80 4.20
CA THR A 56 -13.17 2.21 5.52
C THR A 56 -13.13 0.68 5.44
N PRO A 57 -13.02 -0.05 6.55
CA PRO A 57 -13.10 -1.52 6.56
C PRO A 57 -14.35 -2.09 5.87
N GLU A 58 -15.43 -1.30 5.80
CA GLU A 58 -16.67 -1.65 5.10
C GLU A 58 -16.65 -1.26 3.61
N GLY A 59 -15.51 -0.82 3.07
CA GLY A 59 -15.34 -0.43 1.66
C GLY A 59 -15.90 0.96 1.28
N ARG A 60 -16.31 1.77 2.26
CA ARG A 60 -16.94 3.08 2.01
C ARG A 60 -15.91 4.21 2.00
N LYS A 61 -16.23 5.32 1.31
CA LYS A 61 -15.43 6.55 1.46
C LYS A 61 -15.71 7.15 2.83
N GLY A 62 -14.68 7.67 3.48
CA GLY A 62 -14.79 8.24 4.81
C GLY A 62 -13.54 9.02 5.21
N ASP A 63 -13.54 9.54 6.43
CA ASP A 63 -12.36 10.17 7.02
C ASP A 63 -11.19 9.19 7.05
N LEU A 64 -9.99 9.66 6.72
CA LEU A 64 -8.77 8.86 6.67
C LEU A 64 -8.42 8.18 8.01
N ARG A 65 -8.87 8.74 9.13
CA ARG A 65 -8.71 8.12 10.44
C ARG A 65 -9.52 6.83 10.59
N LEU A 66 -10.58 6.67 9.78
CA LEU A 66 -11.46 5.50 9.75
C LEU A 66 -11.04 4.47 8.69
N THR A 67 -10.03 4.77 7.86
CA THR A 67 -9.49 3.85 6.84
C THR A 67 -8.31 3.05 7.36
N ARG A 68 -8.15 2.98 8.69
CA ARG A 68 -7.06 2.25 9.35
C ARG A 68 -7.46 1.72 10.71
N ILE A 69 -6.87 0.60 11.10
CA ILE A 69 -7.02 0.00 12.43
C ILE A 69 -5.64 -0.08 13.07
N LYS A 70 -5.49 0.50 14.27
CA LYS A 70 -4.25 0.43 15.05
C LYS A 70 -4.48 -0.45 16.27
N SER A 71 -3.66 -1.49 16.43
CA SER A 71 -3.62 -2.26 17.67
C SER A 71 -2.94 -1.42 18.76
N PRO A 72 -3.62 -1.14 19.89
CA PRO A 72 -3.02 -0.37 20.98
C PRO A 72 -1.89 -1.12 21.68
N ASP A 73 -1.97 -2.45 21.74
CA ASP A 73 -1.05 -3.28 22.52
C ASP A 73 0.24 -3.62 21.76
N THR A 74 0.14 -3.84 20.45
CA THR A 74 1.28 -4.22 19.60
C THR A 74 1.81 -3.07 18.75
N GLY A 75 1.07 -1.96 18.66
CA GLY A 75 1.37 -0.86 17.75
C GLY A 75 1.12 -1.17 16.28
N GLN A 76 0.72 -2.40 15.92
CA GLN A 76 0.48 -2.78 14.53
C GLN A 76 -0.60 -1.90 13.89
N LEU A 77 -0.43 -1.63 12.59
CA LEU A 77 -1.33 -0.80 11.81
C LEU A 77 -1.75 -1.52 10.54
N LEU A 78 -3.05 -1.60 10.34
CA LEU A 78 -3.67 -2.04 9.09
C LEU A 78 -4.29 -0.84 8.39
N ILE A 79 -3.95 -0.61 7.13
CA ILE A 79 -4.50 0.46 6.30
C ILE A 79 -5.35 -0.18 5.22
N PHE A 80 -6.52 0.40 4.96
CA PHE A 80 -7.48 -0.05 3.98
C PHE A 80 -7.42 0.86 2.74
N LYS A 81 -7.33 0.24 1.57
CA LYS A 81 -7.14 0.86 0.24
C LYS A 81 -8.10 0.26 -0.77
#